data_AF-A0A0F9HL37-F1
#
_entry.id   AF-A0A0F9HL37-F1
#
_cell.length_a   1.000
_cell.length_b   1.000
_cell.length_c   1.000
_cell.angle_alpha   90.00
_cell.angle_beta   90.00
_cell.angle_gamma   90.00
#
_symmetry.space_group_name_H-M   'P 1'
#
loop_
_entity.id
_entity.type
_entity.pdbx_description
1 polymer ?
#
loop_
_entity_poly.entity_id
_entity_poly.type
_entity_poly.pdbx_seq_one_letter_code
_entity_poly.pdbx_strand_id
1 'polypeptide(L)'
;MVCTRLARNLSKFNLPKYFAPGIAFAPPHAISVPRISKNGTAISPLPPRTGMPSGITAKLVADNIIDMINSGKPALNHKGSMGNMGAACIASAGFGMTKGSGISITTFPIVPDYEKYLDTHGRQLGKTFGEIGLACHWLKLALHYAFMYKVKMKPFWWLIPE
;
A
#
# COMPACT_ATOMS: atom_id res chain seq x y z
N MET A 1 -3.70 -16.78 -11.68
CA MET A 1 -3.74 -16.60 -10.19
C MET A 1 -2.35 -16.45 -9.53
N VAL A 2 -1.68 -15.30 -9.66
CA VAL A 2 -0.42 -15.01 -8.92
C VAL A 2 -0.77 -14.26 -7.63
N CYS A 3 -0.95 -15.01 -6.54
CA CYS A 3 -1.19 -14.47 -5.22
C CYS A 3 0.08 -13.77 -4.69
N THR A 4 0.12 -12.45 -4.78
CA THR A 4 1.14 -11.60 -4.16
C THR A 4 0.95 -11.57 -2.64
N ARG A 5 1.18 -12.71 -1.96
CA ARG A 5 1.09 -12.81 -0.49
C ARG A 5 2.01 -11.77 0.16
N LEU A 6 1.41 -10.84 0.90
CA LEU A 6 2.04 -9.68 1.54
C LEU A 6 2.67 -9.99 2.90
N ALA A 7 2.31 -11.13 3.48
CA ALA A 7 2.94 -11.68 4.66
C ALA A 7 3.64 -12.99 4.28
N ARG A 8 4.62 -12.91 3.38
CA ARG A 8 5.59 -14.00 3.28
C ARG A 8 6.65 -13.72 4.34
N ASN A 9 6.99 -14.74 5.14
CA ASN A 9 8.36 -14.85 5.65
C ASN A 9 9.32 -14.61 4.47
N LEU A 10 10.59 -14.33 4.72
CA LEU A 10 11.62 -14.53 3.68
C LEU A 10 11.69 -16.03 3.32
N SER A 11 10.64 -16.58 2.73
CA SER A 11 10.39 -17.98 2.46
C SER A 11 11.23 -18.48 1.30
N LYS A 12 11.78 -17.55 0.51
CA LYS A 12 12.86 -17.85 -0.42
C LYS A 12 14.19 -18.16 0.30
N PHE A 13 14.31 -17.82 1.59
CA PHE A 13 15.50 -17.99 2.41
C PHE A 13 15.30 -18.91 3.64
N ASN A 14 14.14 -19.57 3.78
CA ASN A 14 13.83 -20.49 4.89
C ASN A 14 14.11 -19.91 6.30
N LEU A 15 13.80 -18.62 6.51
CA LEU A 15 13.95 -17.98 7.81
C LEU A 15 12.57 -17.71 8.45
N PRO A 16 12.12 -18.52 9.42
CA PRO A 16 10.78 -18.41 10.00
C PRO A 16 10.56 -17.21 10.93
N LYS A 17 11.61 -16.43 11.22
CA LYS A 17 11.61 -15.36 12.23
C LYS A 17 11.80 -13.95 11.68
N TYR A 18 12.04 -13.78 10.37
CA TYR A 18 12.30 -12.47 9.79
C TYR A 18 11.19 -12.05 8.84
N PHE A 19 10.69 -10.84 9.09
CA PHE A 19 9.65 -10.19 8.32
C PHE A 19 10.16 -8.86 7.78
N ALA A 20 9.72 -8.49 6.58
CA ALA A 20 10.11 -7.24 5.92
C ALA A 20 8.86 -6.52 5.37
N PRO A 21 8.15 -5.73 6.19
CA PRO A 21 7.02 -4.92 5.72
C PRO A 21 7.48 -3.66 4.97
N GLY A 22 6.55 -2.98 4.30
CA GLY A 22 6.78 -1.69 3.66
C GLY A 22 7.66 -1.74 2.41
N ILE A 23 8.54 -0.75 2.24
CA ILE A 23 9.36 -0.63 1.02
C ILE A 23 10.37 -1.78 0.86
N ALA A 24 10.81 -2.37 1.97
CA ALA A 24 11.73 -3.51 1.99
C ALA A 24 11.08 -4.79 1.41
N PHE A 25 9.75 -4.87 1.40
CA PHE A 25 9.04 -5.94 0.72
C PHE A 25 9.29 -5.85 -0.80
N ALA A 26 9.79 -6.93 -1.39
CA ALA A 26 10.04 -7.04 -2.82
C ALA A 26 8.84 -7.70 -3.52
N PRO A 27 8.10 -6.96 -4.36
CA PRO A 27 7.07 -7.55 -5.21
C PRO A 27 7.68 -8.60 -6.15
N PRO A 28 7.03 -9.76 -6.35
CA PRO A 28 7.58 -10.86 -7.13
C PRO A 28 7.59 -10.61 -8.64
N HIS A 29 6.85 -9.63 -9.15
CA HIS A 29 6.75 -9.34 -10.58
C HIS A 29 6.39 -7.88 -10.86
N ALA A 30 6.57 -7.47 -12.11
CA ALA A 30 6.11 -6.20 -12.65
C ALA A 30 4.58 -6.11 -12.66
N ILE A 31 4.03 -4.92 -12.47
CA ILE A 31 2.57 -4.70 -12.43
C ILE A 31 1.92 -4.72 -13.80
N SER A 32 2.68 -4.41 -14.86
CA SER A 32 2.23 -4.47 -16.24
C SER A 32 3.28 -5.14 -17.12
N VAL A 33 2.88 -5.46 -18.35
CA VAL A 33 3.81 -5.95 -19.38
C VAL A 33 4.98 -4.96 -19.52
N PRO A 34 6.24 -5.40 -19.38
CA PRO A 34 7.41 -4.55 -19.60
C PRO A 34 7.41 -3.94 -20.99
N ARG A 35 7.87 -2.70 -21.10
CA ARG A 35 7.96 -1.96 -22.37
C ARG A 35 9.41 -1.55 -22.63
N ILE A 36 9.72 -1.17 -23.87
CA ILE A 36 11.05 -0.66 -24.24
C ILE A 36 10.90 0.80 -24.69
N SER A 37 11.78 1.68 -24.23
CA SER A 37 11.79 3.09 -24.65
C SER A 37 12.29 3.24 -26.10
N LYS A 38 12.08 4.41 -26.71
CA LYS A 38 12.65 4.72 -28.04
C LYS A 38 14.18 4.56 -28.10
N ASN A 39 14.86 4.66 -26.96
CA ASN A 39 16.32 4.55 -26.83
C ASN A 39 16.77 3.14 -26.39
N GLY A 40 15.87 2.13 -26.41
CA GLY A 40 16.21 0.75 -26.06
C GLY A 40 16.20 0.43 -24.55
N THR A 41 15.80 1.37 -23.69
CA THR A 41 15.76 1.13 -22.23
C THR A 41 14.56 0.25 -21.86
N ALA A 42 14.79 -0.85 -21.16
CA ALA A 42 13.71 -1.68 -20.61
C ALA A 42 13.01 -0.95 -19.44
N ILE A 43 11.69 -0.85 -19.50
CA ILE A 43 10.82 -0.22 -18.51
C ILE A 43 9.90 -1.29 -17.92
N SER A 44 10.11 -1.60 -16.65
CA SER A 44 9.33 -2.60 -15.92
C SER A 44 8.73 -1.94 -14.67
N PRO A 45 7.43 -1.59 -14.69
CA PRO A 45 6.82 -0.89 -13.57
C PRO A 45 6.58 -1.85 -12.39
N LEU A 46 6.91 -1.40 -11.19
CA LEU A 46 6.69 -2.13 -9.95
C LEU A 46 5.47 -1.58 -9.21
N PRO A 47 4.72 -2.43 -8.48
CA PRO A 47 3.61 -1.96 -7.68
C PRO A 47 4.09 -0.97 -6.60
N PRO A 48 3.34 0.12 -6.36
CA PRO A 48 3.71 1.14 -5.39
C PRO A 48 3.67 0.59 -3.95
N ARG A 49 4.66 1.01 -3.15
CA ARG A 49 4.81 0.65 -1.72
C ARG A 49 4.61 1.88 -0.84
N THR A 50 3.49 2.59 -1.04
CA THR A 50 3.19 3.86 -0.36
C THR A 50 2.87 3.64 1.13
N GLY A 51 2.56 4.73 1.85
CA GLY A 51 2.28 4.70 3.29
C GLY A 51 1.17 3.72 3.68
N MET A 52 0.02 3.74 2.99
CA MET A 52 -1.11 2.84 3.29
C MET A 52 -0.77 1.35 3.06
N PRO A 53 -0.24 0.91 1.90
CA PRO A 53 0.23 -0.45 1.72
C PRO A 53 1.30 -0.85 2.76
N SER A 54 2.20 0.06 3.10
CA SER A 54 3.23 -0.19 4.12
C SER A 54 2.61 -0.40 5.50
N GLY A 55 1.64 0.42 5.91
CA GLY A 55 0.90 0.28 7.16
C GLY A 55 0.15 -1.05 7.24
N ILE A 56 -0.56 -1.44 6.19
CA ILE A 56 -1.29 -2.72 6.17
C ILE A 56 -0.34 -3.91 6.21
N THR A 57 0.79 -3.86 5.48
CA THR A 57 1.80 -4.94 5.54
C THR A 57 2.42 -5.04 6.93
N ALA A 58 2.71 -3.91 7.59
CA ALA A 58 3.25 -3.89 8.94
C ALA A 58 2.25 -4.46 9.96
N LYS A 59 0.96 -4.14 9.82
CA LYS A 59 -0.11 -4.70 10.65
C LYS A 59 -0.22 -6.21 10.50
N LEU A 60 -0.26 -6.71 9.26
CA LEU A 60 -0.29 -8.16 8.99
C LEU A 60 0.93 -8.88 9.59
N VAL A 61 2.12 -8.28 9.52
CA VAL A 61 3.32 -8.83 10.14
C VAL A 61 3.19 -8.84 11.67
N ALA A 62 2.73 -7.75 12.28
CA ALA A 62 2.53 -7.65 13.71
C ALA A 62 1.53 -8.70 14.23
N ASP A 63 0.38 -8.85 13.56
CA ASP A 63 -0.64 -9.82 13.92
C ASP A 63 -0.10 -11.26 13.85
N ASN A 64 0.67 -11.61 12.80
CA ASN A 64 1.31 -12.92 12.72
C ASN A 64 2.32 -13.16 13.85
N ILE A 65 3.10 -12.14 14.25
CA ILE A 65 4.06 -12.28 15.35
C ILE A 65 3.31 -12.51 16.67
N ILE A 66 2.22 -11.78 16.92
CA ILE A 66 1.38 -11.96 18.11
C ILE A 66 0.82 -13.38 18.14
N ASP A 67 0.27 -13.86 17.02
CA ASP A 67 -0.24 -15.22 16.88
C ASP A 67 0.83 -16.29 17.11
N MET A 68 2.04 -16.09 16.58
CA MET A 68 3.16 -17.00 16.77
C MET A 68 3.58 -17.09 18.24
N ILE A 69 3.61 -15.95 18.96
CA ILE A 69 3.94 -15.90 20.39
C ILE A 69 2.85 -16.61 21.20
N ASN A 70 1.57 -16.31 20.93
CA ASN A 70 0.45 -16.87 21.69
C ASN A 70 0.25 -18.37 21.45
N SER A 71 0.47 -18.85 20.22
CA SER A 71 0.27 -20.27 19.86
C SER A 71 1.51 -21.14 20.09
N GLY A 72 2.68 -20.54 20.31
CA GLY A 72 3.97 -21.23 20.42
C GLY A 72 4.40 -21.96 19.14
N LYS A 73 3.72 -21.72 18.01
CA LYS A 73 3.97 -22.39 16.73
C LYS A 73 4.23 -21.35 15.63
N PRO A 74 5.13 -21.64 14.66
CA PRO A 74 5.34 -20.77 13.52
C PRO A 74 4.16 -20.85 12.54
N ALA A 75 3.10 -20.08 12.79
CA ALA A 75 1.92 -19.99 11.95
C ALA A 75 1.83 -18.62 11.27
N LEU A 76 1.48 -18.61 9.97
CA LEU A 76 1.18 -17.40 9.20
C LEU A 76 -0.31 -17.36 8.87
N ASN A 77 -1.12 -16.98 9.85
CA ASN A 77 -2.59 -16.95 9.72
C ASN A 77 -3.06 -15.69 8.97
N HIS A 78 -2.40 -14.55 9.21
CA HIS A 78 -2.77 -13.26 8.63
C HIS A 78 -2.07 -13.06 7.28
N LYS A 79 -2.82 -13.08 6.18
CA LYS A 79 -2.29 -12.94 4.81
C LYS A 79 -3.00 -11.81 4.08
N GLY A 80 -2.23 -10.93 3.44
CA GLY A 80 -2.72 -9.94 2.49
C GLY A 80 -2.32 -10.27 1.07
N SER A 81 -3.01 -9.69 0.09
CA SER A 81 -2.60 -9.69 -1.32
C SER A 81 -2.62 -8.28 -1.88
N MET A 82 -1.62 -7.88 -2.67
CA MET A 82 -1.68 -6.59 -3.38
C MET A 82 -2.78 -6.56 -4.47
N GLY A 83 -3.29 -7.72 -4.87
CA GLY A 83 -4.49 -7.84 -5.71
C GLY A 83 -5.81 -7.65 -4.94
N ASN A 84 -5.77 -7.53 -3.61
CA ASN A 84 -6.94 -7.27 -2.75
C ASN A 84 -6.74 -6.05 -1.82
N MET A 85 -5.76 -5.21 -2.14
CA MET A 85 -5.36 -4.05 -1.34
C MET A 85 -5.47 -2.79 -2.19
N GLY A 86 -5.81 -1.65 -1.58
CA GLY A 86 -5.79 -0.35 -2.24
C GLY A 86 -4.52 0.44 -1.91
N ALA A 87 -4.20 1.39 -2.78
CA ALA A 87 -3.21 2.42 -2.49
C ALA A 87 -3.82 3.80 -2.74
N ALA A 88 -3.62 4.69 -1.77
CA ALA A 88 -3.92 6.11 -1.90
C ALA A 88 -2.62 6.92 -1.92
N CYS A 89 -2.62 8.02 -2.69
CA CYS A 89 -1.53 8.97 -2.76
C CYS A 89 -2.10 10.39 -2.82
N ILE A 90 -1.49 11.32 -2.10
CA ILE A 90 -1.88 12.74 -2.15
C ILE A 90 -0.63 13.59 -2.42
N ALA A 91 -0.59 14.19 -3.59
CA ALA A 91 0.46 15.12 -4.02
C ALA A 91 0.01 16.56 -3.78
N SER A 92 0.92 17.42 -3.36
CA SER A 92 0.65 18.86 -3.31
C SER A 92 0.81 19.45 -4.72
N ALA A 93 -0.15 20.27 -5.15
CA ALA A 93 -0.15 20.96 -6.44
C ALA A 93 -0.19 22.49 -6.28
N GLY A 94 -0.13 23.00 -5.04
CA GLY A 94 -0.11 24.41 -4.71
C GLY A 94 0.11 24.63 -3.21
N PHE A 95 0.19 25.88 -2.77
CA PHE A 95 0.44 26.27 -1.38
C PHE A 95 -0.59 27.29 -0.89
N GLY A 96 -0.77 27.33 0.44
CA GLY A 96 -1.65 28.29 1.13
C GLY A 96 -2.92 27.64 1.68
N MET A 97 -3.40 28.17 2.81
CA MET A 97 -4.53 27.60 3.56
C MET A 97 -5.85 27.62 2.78
N THR A 98 -6.13 28.68 2.02
CA THR A 98 -7.40 28.87 1.30
C THR A 98 -7.27 28.78 -0.21
N LYS A 99 -6.04 28.91 -0.74
CA LYS A 99 -5.72 28.90 -2.18
C LYS A 99 -4.84 27.71 -2.59
N GLY A 100 -4.51 26.83 -1.65
CA GLY A 100 -3.74 25.63 -1.94
C GLY A 100 -4.50 24.65 -2.81
N SER A 101 -3.76 23.78 -3.49
CA SER A 101 -4.31 22.68 -4.28
C SER A 101 -3.55 21.40 -3.98
N GLY A 102 -4.27 20.28 -4.01
CA GLY A 102 -3.72 18.94 -3.89
C GLY A 102 -4.35 18.03 -4.92
N ILE A 103 -3.64 16.97 -5.28
CA ILE A 103 -4.12 15.90 -6.15
C ILE A 103 -4.18 14.64 -5.29
N SER A 104 -5.37 14.08 -5.11
CA SER A 104 -5.59 12.80 -4.45
C SER A 104 -5.86 11.74 -5.50
N ILE A 105 -5.20 10.60 -5.40
CA ILE A 105 -5.39 9.46 -6.29
C ILE A 105 -5.55 8.22 -5.43
N THR A 106 -6.62 7.46 -5.69
CA THR A 106 -6.84 6.15 -5.11
C THR A 106 -6.84 5.11 -6.21
N THR A 107 -6.26 3.95 -5.93
CA THR A 107 -6.23 2.82 -6.85
C THR A 107 -6.58 1.54 -6.12
N PHE A 108 -7.51 0.76 -6.68
CA PHE A 108 -7.91 -0.53 -6.12
C PHE A 108 -8.27 -1.53 -7.22
N PRO A 109 -7.77 -2.77 -7.17
CA PRO A 109 -6.67 -3.25 -6.33
C PRO A 109 -5.31 -2.69 -6.80
N ILE A 110 -4.24 -2.70 -5.98
CA ILE A 110 -2.90 -2.18 -6.34
C ILE A 110 -2.36 -2.90 -7.57
N VAL A 111 -2.35 -4.23 -7.56
CA VAL A 111 -2.02 -5.06 -8.72
C VAL A 111 -3.33 -5.32 -9.49
N PRO A 112 -3.42 -4.94 -10.78
CA PRO A 112 -4.64 -5.13 -11.56
C PRO A 112 -5.07 -6.60 -11.60
N ASP A 113 -6.37 -6.83 -11.46
CA ASP A 113 -6.98 -8.16 -11.56
C ASP A 113 -7.88 -8.23 -12.80
N TYR A 114 -7.30 -8.69 -13.90
CA TYR A 114 -7.97 -8.81 -15.20
C TYR A 114 -8.99 -9.95 -15.26
N GLU A 115 -8.99 -10.89 -14.30
CA GLU A 115 -10.02 -11.94 -14.22
C GLU A 115 -11.29 -11.38 -13.56
N LYS A 116 -11.12 -10.58 -12.49
CA LYS A 116 -12.23 -10.01 -11.72
C LYS A 116 -12.83 -8.75 -12.33
N TYR A 117 -12.01 -7.92 -12.97
CA TYR A 117 -12.40 -6.60 -13.49
C TYR A 117 -12.07 -6.48 -14.99
N LEU A 118 -12.82 -7.23 -15.81
CA LEU A 118 -12.61 -7.34 -17.25
C LEU A 118 -12.79 -6.00 -17.97
N ASP A 119 -13.85 -5.26 -17.64
CA ASP A 119 -14.27 -4.06 -18.37
C ASP A 119 -13.46 -2.81 -18.03
N THR A 120 -12.61 -2.88 -17.01
CA THR A 120 -11.98 -1.71 -16.38
C THR A 120 -10.47 -1.87 -16.23
N HIS A 121 -9.87 -2.68 -17.12
CA HIS A 121 -8.45 -2.97 -17.16
C HIS A 121 -7.89 -3.43 -15.81
N GLY A 122 -8.65 -4.26 -15.09
CA GLY A 122 -8.21 -4.84 -13.83
C GLY A 122 -8.40 -3.94 -12.59
N ARG A 123 -9.17 -2.84 -12.68
CA ARG A 123 -9.38 -1.89 -11.57
C ARG A 123 -10.85 -1.69 -11.22
N GLN A 124 -11.17 -1.50 -9.95
CA GLN A 124 -12.53 -1.14 -9.55
C GLN A 124 -12.72 0.38 -9.66
N LEU A 125 -13.49 0.86 -10.65
CA LEU A 125 -13.67 2.31 -10.92
C LEU A 125 -14.26 3.08 -9.73
N GLY A 126 -15.22 2.51 -9.00
CA GLY A 126 -15.79 3.15 -7.80
C GLY A 126 -14.81 3.34 -6.64
N LYS A 127 -13.62 2.71 -6.70
CA LYS A 127 -12.53 2.85 -5.73
C LYS A 127 -11.23 3.34 -6.37
N THR A 128 -11.23 3.62 -7.66
CA THR A 128 -10.07 4.03 -8.45
C THR A 128 -10.41 5.34 -9.13
N PHE A 129 -10.00 6.44 -8.51
CA PHE A 129 -10.29 7.79 -8.99
C PHE A 129 -9.16 8.74 -8.62
N GLY A 130 -9.09 9.86 -9.34
CA GLY A 130 -8.17 10.94 -9.09
C GLY A 130 -8.94 12.26 -9.06
N GLU A 131 -8.75 13.04 -8.00
CA GLU A 131 -9.37 14.35 -7.82
C GLU A 131 -8.31 15.41 -7.54
N ILE A 132 -8.60 16.63 -7.99
CA ILE A 132 -7.77 17.80 -7.73
C ILE A 132 -8.60 18.87 -7.05
N GLY A 133 -8.04 19.51 -6.03
CA GLY A 133 -8.66 20.68 -5.41
C GLY A 133 -8.16 21.01 -4.01
N LEU A 134 -8.81 22.00 -3.41
CA LEU A 134 -8.50 22.49 -2.06
C LEU A 134 -8.79 21.42 -0.99
N ALA A 135 -9.83 20.61 -1.17
CA ALA A 135 -10.14 19.51 -0.23
C ALA A 135 -8.99 18.51 -0.11
N CYS A 136 -8.34 18.17 -1.23
CA CYS A 136 -7.16 17.29 -1.24
C CYS A 136 -5.96 17.94 -0.52
N HIS A 137 -5.81 19.26 -0.62
CA HIS A 137 -4.78 20.02 0.09
C HIS A 137 -4.96 19.93 1.62
N TRP A 138 -6.18 20.18 2.11
CA TRP A 138 -6.51 20.06 3.53
C TRP A 138 -6.42 18.61 4.02
N LEU A 139 -6.85 17.65 3.21
CA LEU A 139 -6.72 16.22 3.55
C LEU A 139 -5.26 15.82 3.77
N LYS A 140 -4.34 16.28 2.91
CA LYS A 140 -2.90 16.05 3.09
C LYS A 140 -2.41 16.62 4.44
N LEU A 141 -2.84 17.84 4.77
CA LEU A 141 -2.47 18.51 6.02
C LEU A 141 -3.02 17.77 7.24
N ALA A 142 -4.30 17.38 7.21
CA ALA A 142 -4.95 16.63 8.27
C ALA A 142 -4.24 15.28 8.50
N LEU A 143 -3.95 14.53 7.43
CA LEU A 143 -3.22 13.26 7.50
C LEU A 143 -1.79 13.45 8.03
N HIS A 144 -1.12 14.55 7.66
CA HIS A 144 0.21 14.86 8.18
C HIS A 144 0.18 15.04 9.71
N TYR A 145 -0.75 15.85 10.23
CA TYR A 145 -0.87 16.05 11.67
C TYR A 145 -1.35 14.79 12.40
N ALA A 146 -2.29 14.04 11.83
CA ALA A 146 -2.77 12.78 12.38
C ALA A 146 -1.63 11.76 12.48
N PHE A 147 -0.79 11.65 11.44
CA PHE A 147 0.38 10.78 11.46
C PHE A 147 1.38 11.20 12.54
N MET A 148 1.73 12.48 12.61
CA MET A 148 2.64 13.00 13.64
C MET A 148 2.09 12.81 15.06
N TYR A 149 0.78 12.92 15.24
CA TYR A 149 0.09 12.64 16.51
C TYR A 149 0.23 11.16 16.89
N LYS A 150 -0.01 10.25 15.94
CA LYS A 150 0.11 8.80 16.12
C LYS A 150 1.54 8.38 16.46
N VAL A 151 2.53 8.92 15.74
CA VAL A 151 3.97 8.62 15.99
C VAL A 151 4.44 9.11 17.37
N LYS A 152 3.89 10.21 17.87
CA LYS A 152 4.18 10.72 19.23
C LYS A 152 3.44 9.96 20.34
N MET A 153 2.65 8.93 20.02
CA MET A 153 1.87 8.12 20.98
C MET A 153 1.01 8.95 21.94
N LYS A 154 0.46 10.06 21.46
CA LYS A 154 -0.42 10.93 22.26
C LYS A 154 -1.73 10.20 22.64
N PRO A 155 -2.46 10.62 23.68
CA PRO A 155 -3.68 9.94 24.12
C PRO A 155 -4.66 9.65 22.96
N PHE A 156 -5.27 8.46 22.97
CA PHE A 156 -6.19 7.98 21.93
C PHE A 156 -5.58 7.76 20.53
N TRP A 157 -4.25 7.63 20.42
CA TRP A 157 -3.58 7.37 19.13
C TRP A 157 -4.06 6.09 18.42
N TRP A 158 -4.48 5.07 19.18
CA TRP A 158 -4.97 3.79 18.64
C TRP A 158 -6.33 3.92 17.91
N LEU A 159 -7.03 5.05 18.09
CA LEU A 159 -8.29 5.31 17.38
C LEU A 159 -8.06 5.80 15.94
N ILE A 160 -6.84 6.28 15.63
CA ILE A 160 -6.48 6.74 14.29
C ILE A 160 -6.16 5.50 13.43
N PRO A 161 -6.94 5.24 12.37
CA PRO A 161 -6.76 4.04 11.55
C PRO A 161 -5.43 4.04 10.78
N GLU A 162 -5.07 2.87 10.27
CA GLU A 162 -3.99 2.67 9.29
C GLU A 162 -4.42 3.04 7.85
#